data_AF-A0AA35S5G3-F1
#
_entry.id   AF-A0AA35S5G3-F1
#
_cell.length_a   1.000
_cell.length_b   1.000
_cell.length_c   1.000
_cell.angle_alpha   90.00
_cell.angle_beta   90.00
_cell.angle_gamma   90.00
#
_symmetry.space_group_name_H-M   'P 1'
#
loop_
_entity.id
_entity.type
_entity.pdbx_description
1 polymer ?
#
loop_
_entity_poly.entity_id
_entity_poly.type
_entity_poly.pdbx_seq_one_letter_code
_entity_poly.pdbx_strand_id
1 'polypeptide(L)'
;MAADLLCMELSSHPALSSEIPVDQRRLETFLDQEDLFMPTYHRQHDAGRLALAEDENRTRMLEAMHRALCPGLEVSRSDVYHLSVNLMDRFLSYENVKSERDLCATSAACTMIGLKILRAREECLSYDYLRSYFDRVPESRIRVCNREIVLGLCACIQT
;
A
#
# COMPACT_ATOMS: atom_id res chain seq x y z
N MET A 1 19.53 -3.95 8.19
CA MET A 1 20.77 -3.17 8.35
C MET A 1 20.89 -2.02 7.34
N ALA A 2 20.38 -2.12 6.10
CA ALA A 2 20.44 -1.01 5.13
C ALA A 2 19.47 0.17 5.44
N ALA A 3 18.31 -0.10 6.05
CA ALA A 3 17.34 0.94 6.40
C ALA A 3 17.81 1.89 7.52
N ASP A 4 18.67 1.40 8.42
CA ASP A 4 19.22 2.21 9.53
C ASP A 4 20.25 3.24 9.04
N LEU A 5 20.95 2.97 7.93
CA LEU A 5 21.91 3.90 7.32
C LEU A 5 21.21 5.09 6.65
N LEU A 6 20.07 4.87 5.99
CA LEU A 6 19.27 5.93 5.36
C LEU A 6 18.69 6.91 6.40
N CYS A 7 18.25 6.41 7.56
CA CYS A 7 17.71 7.25 8.63
C CYS A 7 18.79 8.10 9.34
N MET A 8 20.03 7.61 9.44
CA MET A 8 21.13 8.38 10.06
C MET A 8 21.59 9.54 9.17
N GLU A 9 21.67 9.36 7.85
CA GLU A 9 22.03 10.45 6.94
C GLU A 9 20.98 11.55 6.92
N LEU A 10 19.69 11.21 7.00
CA LEU A 10 18.58 12.17 7.04
C LEU A 10 18.51 12.99 8.34
N SER A 11 18.97 12.44 9.48
CA SER A 11 18.95 13.16 10.77
C SER A 11 20.09 14.17 10.95
N SER A 12 21.15 14.06 10.12
CA SER A 12 22.32 14.92 10.19
C SER A 12 22.12 16.29 9.53
N HIS A 13 21.02 16.50 8.80
CA HIS A 13 20.72 17.73 8.07
C HIS A 13 19.33 18.24 8.46
N PRO A 14 19.20 19.12 9.48
CA PRO A 14 17.92 19.72 9.79
C PRO A 14 17.42 20.53 8.58
N ALA A 15 16.13 20.38 8.26
CA ALA A 15 15.45 21.07 7.17
C ALA A 15 15.48 22.60 7.35
N LEU A 16 16.55 23.24 6.86
CA LEU A 16 16.66 24.67 6.74
C LEU A 16 17.44 24.99 5.46
N SER A 17 16.72 25.11 4.34
CA SER A 17 17.00 26.01 3.22
C SER A 17 16.14 25.61 2.03
N SER A 18 15.48 26.59 1.43
CA SER A 18 14.52 26.51 0.33
C SER A 18 15.12 26.16 -1.05
N GLU A 19 16.21 25.41 -1.08
CA GLU A 19 16.77 24.85 -2.30
C GLU A 19 17.17 23.41 -1.98
N ILE A 20 16.34 22.45 -2.38
CA ILE A 20 16.73 21.04 -2.39
C ILE A 20 17.61 20.89 -3.63
N PRO A 21 18.95 20.83 -3.53
CA PRO A 21 19.75 20.43 -4.68
C PRO A 21 19.20 19.08 -5.15
N VAL A 22 18.93 18.97 -6.45
CA VAL A 22 18.52 17.71 -7.08
C VAL A 22 19.65 16.72 -6.81
N ASP A 23 19.50 15.95 -5.74
CA ASP A 23 20.47 14.99 -5.26
C ASP A 23 20.39 13.79 -6.21
N GLN A 24 21.16 13.87 -7.30
CA GLN A 24 21.18 12.90 -8.37
C GLN A 24 21.41 11.47 -7.85
N ARG A 25 22.16 11.32 -6.75
CA ARG A 25 22.39 10.01 -6.10
C ARG A 25 21.13 9.46 -5.42
N ARG A 26 20.30 10.33 -4.82
CA ARG A 26 18.99 9.93 -4.30
C ARG A 26 18.05 9.55 -5.43
N LEU A 27 18.04 10.31 -6.52
CA LEU A 27 17.23 10.01 -7.68
C LEU A 27 17.59 8.65 -8.28
N GLU A 28 18.88 8.36 -8.47
CA GLU A 28 19.38 7.05 -8.92
C GLU A 28 18.92 5.93 -7.97
N THR A 29 19.04 6.14 -6.65
CA THR A 29 18.56 5.15 -5.66
C THR A 29 17.04 4.94 -5.73
N PHE A 30 16.25 5.99 -5.94
CA PHE A 30 14.79 5.88 -6.09
C PHE A 30 14.41 5.12 -7.36
N LEU A 31 15.09 5.40 -8.48
CA LEU A 31 14.87 4.71 -9.74
C LEU A 31 15.25 3.23 -9.64
N ASP A 32 16.39 2.91 -9.02
CA ASP A 32 16.82 1.52 -8.78
C ASP A 32 15.84 0.74 -7.88
N GLN A 33 15.14 1.44 -6.99
CA GLN A 33 14.14 0.84 -6.11
C GLN A 33 12.78 0.70 -6.78
N GLU A 34 12.42 1.55 -7.75
CA GLU A 34 11.09 1.54 -8.39
C GLU A 34 10.74 0.16 -8.94
N ASP A 35 11.69 -0.48 -9.63
CA ASP A 35 11.54 -1.83 -10.18
C ASP A 35 11.18 -2.90 -9.13
N LEU A 36 11.66 -2.76 -7.88
CA LEU A 36 11.34 -3.68 -6.77
C LEU A 36 9.90 -3.52 -6.26
N PHE A 37 9.32 -2.34 -6.46
CA PHE A 37 7.99 -1.98 -5.96
C PHE A 37 6.93 -1.92 -7.07
N MET A 38 7.31 -2.17 -8.32
CA MET A 38 6.35 -2.33 -9.41
C MET A 38 5.56 -3.62 -9.27
N PRO A 39 4.20 -3.58 -9.38
CA PRO A 39 3.43 -4.81 -9.53
C PRO A 39 3.91 -5.56 -10.77
N THR A 40 4.17 -6.87 -10.64
CA THR A 40 4.56 -7.69 -11.78
C THR A 40 3.36 -7.91 -12.71
N TYR A 41 3.12 -6.97 -13.63
CA TYR A 41 2.14 -7.12 -14.71
C TYR A 41 2.57 -8.18 -15.74
N HIS A 42 3.86 -8.51 -15.79
CA HIS A 42 4.43 -9.57 -16.62
C HIS A 42 4.22 -10.97 -16.03
N ARG A 43 2.96 -11.41 -15.91
CA ARG A 43 2.54 -12.83 -15.85
C ARG A 43 1.02 -12.99 -16.04
N GLN A 44 0.38 -12.05 -16.73
CA GLN A 44 -1.03 -12.14 -17.13
C GLN A 44 -1.24 -13.10 -18.31
N HIS A 45 -1.01 -14.40 -18.07
CA HIS A 45 -1.55 -15.47 -18.91
C HIS A 45 -2.18 -16.63 -18.11
N ASP A 46 -2.28 -16.52 -16.77
CA ASP A 46 -3.14 -17.40 -15.98
C ASP A 46 -4.48 -16.71 -15.75
N ALA A 47 -5.39 -16.83 -16.72
CA ALA A 47 -6.77 -16.33 -16.64
C ALA A 47 -7.57 -16.81 -15.40
N GLY A 48 -7.04 -17.77 -14.63
CA GLY A 48 -7.64 -18.28 -13.39
C GLY A 48 -7.21 -17.58 -12.09
N ARG A 49 -6.17 -16.74 -12.09
CA ARG A 49 -5.69 -16.07 -10.84
C ARG A 49 -6.34 -14.72 -10.56
N LEU A 50 -6.94 -14.09 -11.58
CA LEU A 50 -7.55 -12.76 -11.50
C LEU A 50 -9.09 -12.79 -11.63
N ALA A 51 -9.73 -13.96 -11.62
CA ALA A 51 -11.15 -14.11 -11.95
C ALA A 51 -12.13 -13.31 -11.05
N LEU A 52 -11.69 -12.85 -9.86
CA LEU A 52 -12.48 -11.98 -8.97
C LEU A 52 -11.93 -10.56 -8.86
N ALA A 53 -10.72 -10.31 -9.36
CA ALA A 53 -10.15 -8.99 -9.55
C ALA A 53 -10.42 -8.52 -10.99
N GLU A 54 -11.60 -8.83 -11.51
CA GLU A 54 -12.14 -8.14 -12.68
C GLU A 54 -12.13 -6.63 -12.43
N ASP A 55 -11.95 -5.84 -13.50
CA ASP A 55 -11.75 -4.39 -13.41
C ASP A 55 -12.82 -3.69 -12.57
N GLU A 56 -14.06 -4.17 -12.55
CA GLU A 56 -15.15 -3.59 -11.75
C GLU A 56 -14.94 -3.75 -10.24
N ASN A 57 -14.57 -4.94 -9.76
CA ASN A 57 -14.35 -5.18 -8.33
C ASN A 57 -13.15 -4.39 -7.83
N ARG A 58 -12.08 -4.35 -8.63
CA ARG A 58 -10.90 -3.53 -8.33
C ARG A 58 -11.28 -2.05 -8.28
N THR A 59 -12.03 -1.55 -9.26
CA THR A 59 -12.49 -0.15 -9.30
C THR A 59 -13.30 0.21 -8.05
N ARG A 60 -14.25 -0.64 -7.64
CA ARG A 60 -15.02 -0.45 -6.40
C ARG A 60 -14.13 -0.35 -5.17
N MET A 61 -13.07 -1.17 -5.08
CA MET A 61 -12.11 -1.09 -3.97
C MET A 61 -11.28 0.18 -3.99
N LEU A 62 -10.83 0.62 -5.17
CA LEU A 62 -10.11 1.89 -5.33
C LEU A 62 -10.97 3.08 -4.88
N GLU A 63 -12.25 3.09 -5.24
CA GLU A 63 -13.19 4.11 -4.79
C GLU A 63 -13.43 4.08 -3.29
N ALA A 64 -13.51 2.88 -2.69
CA ALA A 64 -13.65 2.72 -1.25
C ALA A 64 -12.42 3.25 -0.49
N MET A 65 -11.21 2.92 -0.96
CA MET A 65 -9.95 3.45 -0.43
C MET A 65 -9.90 4.98 -0.55
N HIS A 66 -10.25 5.52 -1.71
CA HIS A 66 -10.25 6.96 -1.94
C HIS A 66 -11.24 7.67 -1.01
N ARG A 67 -12.46 7.15 -0.86
CA ARG A 67 -13.47 7.72 0.06
C ARG A 67 -13.04 7.66 1.52
N ALA A 68 -12.33 6.61 1.93
CA ALA A 68 -11.85 6.46 3.30
C ALA A 68 -10.70 7.43 3.63
N LEU A 69 -9.78 7.65 2.69
CA LEU A 69 -8.53 8.39 2.90
C LEU A 69 -8.60 9.87 2.49
N CYS A 70 -9.39 10.18 1.46
CA CYS A 70 -9.53 11.51 0.88
C CYS A 70 -10.99 12.01 0.98
N PRO A 71 -11.56 12.16 2.20
CA PRO A 71 -12.92 12.65 2.36
C PRO A 71 -12.97 14.17 2.11
N GLY A 72 -13.15 14.60 0.86
CA GLY A 72 -13.37 16.00 0.48
C GLY A 72 -12.33 16.58 -0.50
N LEU A 73 -12.26 17.91 -0.57
CA LEU A 73 -11.37 18.67 -1.47
C LEU A 73 -9.92 18.76 -0.97
N GLU A 74 -9.67 18.45 0.32
CA GLU A 74 -8.32 18.45 0.88
C GLU A 74 -7.65 17.09 0.64
N VAL A 75 -6.52 17.12 -0.06
CA VAL A 75 -5.72 15.97 -0.50
C VAL A 75 -4.97 15.29 0.67
N SER A 76 -5.53 15.28 1.88
CA SER A 76 -4.73 15.12 3.11
C SER A 76 -4.00 13.78 3.26
N ARG A 77 -4.33 12.76 2.43
CA ARG A 77 -3.72 11.42 2.49
C ARG A 77 -3.58 10.74 1.11
N SER A 78 -3.32 11.49 0.03
CA SER A 78 -3.14 10.90 -1.31
C SER A 78 -1.96 9.93 -1.40
N ASP A 79 -0.87 10.22 -0.69
CA ASP A 79 0.29 9.34 -0.57
C ASP A 79 -0.06 7.99 0.08
N VAL A 80 -0.88 8.00 1.14
CA VAL A 80 -1.43 6.79 1.76
C VAL A 80 -2.28 6.02 0.76
N TYR A 81 -3.11 6.72 -0.02
CA TYR A 81 -3.91 6.10 -1.07
C TYR A 81 -3.03 5.39 -2.11
N HIS A 82 -2.06 6.09 -2.68
CA HIS A 82 -1.17 5.53 -3.70
C HIS A 82 -0.37 4.32 -3.19
N LEU A 83 0.16 4.40 -1.96
CA LEU A 83 0.84 3.27 -1.33
C LEU A 83 -0.12 2.08 -1.13
N SER A 84 -1.35 2.34 -0.67
CA SER A 84 -2.34 1.29 -0.44
C SER A 84 -2.73 0.57 -1.73
N VAL A 85 -2.89 1.33 -2.83
CA VAL A 85 -3.15 0.77 -4.16
C VAL A 85 -1.97 -0.07 -4.63
N ASN A 86 -0.73 0.44 -4.53
CA ASN A 86 0.46 -0.32 -4.90
C ASN A 86 0.58 -1.63 -4.11
N LEU A 87 0.36 -1.60 -2.80
CA LEU A 87 0.38 -2.80 -1.96
C LEU A 87 -0.68 -3.82 -2.39
N MET A 88 -1.89 -3.36 -2.72
CA MET A 88 -2.97 -4.21 -3.22
C MET A 88 -2.60 -4.84 -4.56
N ASP A 89 -2.17 -4.04 -5.54
CA ASP A 89 -1.83 -4.54 -6.88
C ASP A 89 -0.66 -5.53 -6.84
N ARG A 90 0.35 -5.27 -6.01
CA ARG A 90 1.45 -6.22 -5.78
C ARG A 90 0.94 -7.51 -5.15
N PHE A 91 0.15 -7.44 -4.09
CA PHE A 91 -0.39 -8.64 -3.44
C PHE A 91 -1.25 -9.48 -4.40
N LEU A 92 -2.13 -8.84 -5.18
CA LEU A 92 -2.96 -9.49 -6.19
C LEU A 92 -2.16 -10.10 -7.35
N SER A 93 -0.93 -9.62 -7.59
CA SER A 93 -0.06 -10.21 -8.62
C SER A 93 0.52 -11.58 -8.23
N TYR A 94 0.52 -11.92 -6.94
CA TYR A 94 1.06 -13.18 -6.42
C TYR A 94 0.01 -14.09 -5.78
N GLU A 95 -1.03 -13.52 -5.18
CA GLU A 95 -2.07 -14.25 -4.45
C GLU A 95 -3.41 -14.27 -5.21
N ASN A 96 -4.09 -15.42 -5.16
CA ASN A 96 -5.41 -15.57 -5.77
C ASN A 96 -6.52 -15.30 -4.74
N VAL A 97 -7.21 -14.17 -4.89
CA VAL A 97 -8.33 -13.80 -4.02
C VAL A 97 -9.61 -14.49 -4.46
N LYS A 98 -10.14 -15.36 -3.59
CA LYS A 98 -11.22 -16.30 -3.90
C LYS A 98 -12.63 -15.75 -3.67
N SER A 99 -12.77 -14.57 -3.06
CA SER A 99 -14.08 -13.96 -2.81
C SER A 99 -14.02 -12.44 -2.77
N GLU A 100 -15.13 -11.78 -3.07
CA GLU A 100 -15.27 -10.32 -2.95
C GLU A 100 -15.02 -9.86 -1.51
N ARG A 101 -15.47 -10.64 -0.52
CA ARG A 101 -15.23 -10.35 0.89
C ARG A 101 -13.75 -10.38 1.26
N ASP A 102 -12.99 -11.31 0.67
CA ASP A 102 -11.54 -11.36 0.84
C ASP A 102 -10.86 -10.18 0.14
N LEU A 103 -11.36 -9.76 -1.03
CA LEU A 103 -10.88 -8.55 -1.71
C LEU A 103 -11.12 -7.28 -0.87
N CYS A 104 -12.30 -7.14 -0.26
CA CYS A 104 -12.61 -6.06 0.68
C CYS A 104 -11.67 -6.10 1.90
N ALA A 105 -11.41 -7.28 2.45
CA ALA A 105 -10.51 -7.44 3.58
C ALA A 105 -9.05 -7.09 3.24
N THR A 106 -8.57 -7.54 2.08
CA THR A 106 -7.24 -7.23 1.53
C THR A 106 -7.10 -5.72 1.31
N SER A 107 -8.12 -5.09 0.71
CA SER A 107 -8.13 -3.65 0.47
C SER A 107 -8.08 -2.82 1.76
N ALA A 108 -8.89 -3.21 2.75
CA ALA A 108 -8.87 -2.59 4.08
C ALA A 108 -7.52 -2.80 4.78
N ALA A 109 -6.90 -3.96 4.61
CA ALA A 109 -5.60 -4.28 5.18
C ALA A 109 -4.47 -3.46 4.52
N CYS A 110 -4.41 -3.39 3.18
CA CYS A 110 -3.47 -2.52 2.46
C CYS A 110 -3.60 -1.06 2.90
N THR A 111 -4.83 -0.57 3.06
CA THR A 111 -5.11 0.78 3.59
C THR A 111 -4.53 0.99 4.98
N MET A 112 -4.74 0.01 5.87
CA MET A 112 -4.21 0.05 7.24
C MET A 112 -2.68 -0.03 7.28
N ILE A 113 -2.06 -0.81 6.38
CA ILE A 113 -0.59 -0.87 6.25
C ILE A 113 -0.05 0.47 5.76
N GLY A 114 -0.66 1.06 4.72
CA GLY A 114 -0.26 2.36 4.20
C GLY A 114 -0.30 3.45 5.27
N LEU A 115 -1.38 3.49 6.06
CA LEU A 115 -1.52 4.40 7.21
C LEU A 115 -0.41 4.18 8.24
N LYS A 116 -0.11 2.94 8.60
CA LYS A 116 0.95 2.63 9.57
C LYS A 116 2.34 2.98 9.07
N ILE A 117 2.60 2.92 7.76
CA ILE A 117 3.90 3.26 7.18
C ILE A 117 4.08 4.79 7.12
N LEU A 118 3.14 5.49 6.49
CA LEU A 118 3.31 6.92 6.16
C LEU A 118 2.80 7.87 7.25
N ARG A 119 1.98 7.37 8.19
CA ARG A 119 1.27 8.15 9.21
C ARG A 119 1.40 7.55 10.61
N ALA A 120 2.50 6.82 10.87
CA ALA A 120 2.77 6.15 12.16
C ALA A 120 2.68 7.07 13.40
N ARG A 121 2.95 8.38 13.22
CA ARG A 121 2.97 9.39 14.29
C ARG A 121 1.69 10.22 14.37
N GLU A 122 0.76 10.04 13.44
CA GLU A 122 -0.55 10.69 13.45
C GLU A 122 -1.59 9.78 14.10
N GLU A 123 -2.74 10.36 14.48
CA GLU A 123 -3.89 9.58 14.93
C GLU A 123 -4.35 8.65 13.79
N CYS A 124 -3.97 7.38 13.86
CA CYS A 124 -4.33 6.38 12.86
C CYS A 124 -5.84 6.14 12.86
N LEU A 125 -6.40 6.03 11.65
CA LEU A 125 -7.80 5.61 11.48
C LEU A 125 -8.01 4.25 12.15
N SER A 126 -9.09 4.14 12.92
CA SER A 126 -9.44 2.89 13.59
C SER A 126 -9.88 1.83 12.59
N TYR A 127 -9.79 0.56 12.97
CA TYR A 127 -10.38 -0.52 12.16
C TYR A 127 -11.88 -0.28 11.97
N ASP A 128 -12.60 0.17 12.99
CA ASP A 128 -14.03 0.45 12.90
C ASP A 128 -14.37 1.53 11.87
N TYR A 129 -13.54 2.57 11.76
CA TYR A 129 -13.69 3.57 10.70
C TYR A 129 -13.55 2.91 9.32
N LEU A 130 -12.45 2.20 9.05
CA LEU A 130 -12.23 1.56 7.75
C LEU A 130 -13.34 0.55 7.40
N ARG A 131 -13.84 -0.21 8.38
CA ARG A 131 -14.90 -1.19 8.18
C ARG A 131 -16.18 -0.61 7.62
N SER A 132 -16.46 0.68 7.86
CA SER A 132 -17.61 1.37 7.27
C SER A 132 -17.50 1.57 5.74
N TYR A 133 -16.28 1.53 5.19
CA TYR A 133 -16.00 1.72 3.76
C TYR A 133 -15.78 0.39 3.02
N PHE A 134 -15.41 -0.68 3.72
CA PHE A 134 -15.12 -2.00 3.14
C PHE A 134 -16.13 -3.06 3.60
N ASP A 135 -17.40 -2.90 3.24
CA ASP A 135 -18.50 -3.86 3.46
C ASP A 135 -18.58 -4.48 4.85
N ARG A 136 -18.22 -3.73 5.89
CA ARG A 136 -18.26 -4.17 7.30
C ARG A 136 -17.48 -5.46 7.55
N VAL A 137 -16.39 -5.69 6.81
CA VAL A 137 -15.48 -6.82 7.03
C VAL A 137 -15.09 -6.89 8.52
N PRO A 138 -15.03 -8.07 9.16
CA PRO A 138 -14.61 -8.17 10.56
C PRO A 138 -13.16 -7.71 10.75
N GLU A 139 -12.89 -6.96 11.83
CA GLU A 139 -11.53 -6.53 12.16
C GLU A 139 -10.53 -7.70 12.22
N SER A 140 -10.97 -8.84 12.76
CA SER A 140 -10.17 -10.07 12.81
C SER A 140 -9.68 -10.50 11.43
N ARG A 141 -10.53 -10.37 10.39
CA ARG A 141 -10.14 -10.71 9.01
C ARG A 141 -9.13 -9.70 8.46
N ILE A 142 -9.33 -8.40 8.70
CA ILE A 142 -8.38 -7.35 8.30
C ILE A 142 -7.00 -7.60 8.95
N ARG A 143 -6.97 -8.00 10.22
CA ARG A 143 -5.72 -8.34 10.93
C ARG A 143 -5.03 -9.57 10.36
N VAL A 144 -5.78 -10.58 9.92
CA VAL A 144 -5.22 -11.75 9.23
C VAL A 144 -4.61 -11.33 7.89
N CYS A 145 -5.36 -10.62 7.06
CA CYS A 145 -4.88 -10.14 5.75
C CYS A 145 -3.66 -9.22 5.90
N ASN A 146 -3.61 -8.36 6.93
CA ASN A 146 -2.42 -7.56 7.22
C ASN A 146 -1.16 -8.41 7.37
N ARG A 147 -1.26 -9.55 8.07
CA ARG A 147 -0.12 -10.46 8.25
C ARG A 147 0.23 -11.16 6.95
N GLU A 148 -0.77 -11.66 6.22
CA GLU A 148 -0.60 -12.33 4.93
C GLU A 148 0.10 -11.42 3.91
N ILE A 149 -0.34 -10.16 3.78
CA ILE A 149 0.25 -9.17 2.88
C ILE A 149 1.70 -8.88 3.26
N VAL A 150 1.98 -8.61 4.53
CA VAL A 150 3.37 -8.31 4.98
C VAL A 150 4.29 -9.52 4.73
N LEU A 151 3.85 -10.73 5.08
CA LEU A 151 4.63 -11.94 4.86
C LEU A 151 4.86 -12.22 3.37
N GLY A 152 3.82 -12.07 2.54
CA GLY A 152 3.90 -12.26 1.09
C GLY A 152 4.87 -11.27 0.45
N LEU A 153 4.76 -9.98 0.77
CA LEU A 153 5.65 -8.95 0.21
C LEU A 153 7.09 -9.09 0.71
N CYS A 154 7.33 -9.53 1.94
CA CYS A 154 8.69 -9.80 2.44
C CYS A 154 9.34 -11.01 1.75
N ALA A 155 8.56 -12.05 1.44
CA ALA A 155 9.06 -13.22 0.71
C ALA A 155 9.50 -12.88 -0.73
N CYS A 156 8.83 -11.91 -1.38
CA CYS A 156 9.17 -11.46 -2.73
C CYS A 156 10.46 -10.62 -2.82
N ILE A 157 10.92 -10.01 -1.72
CA ILE A 157 12.14 -9.17 -1.71
C ILE A 157 13.40 -10.01 -1.49
N GLN A 158 13.26 -11.25 -0.98
CA GLN A 158 14.38 -12.14 -0.65
C GLN A 158 14.80 -13.09 -1.78
N THR A 159 14.10 -13.04 -2.92
CA THR A 159 14.38 -13.82 -4.14
C THR A 159 14.99 -12.94 -5.22
#